data_AF-A0A7Y7AD33-F1
#
_entry.id   AF-A0A7Y7AD33-F1
#
_cell.length_a   1.000
_cell.length_b   1.000
_cell.length_c   1.000
_cell.angle_alpha   90.00
_cell.angle_beta   90.00
_cell.angle_gamma   90.00
#
_symmetry.space_group_name_H-M   'P 1'
#
loop_
_entity.id
_entity.type
_entity.pdbx_description
1 polymer ?
#
loop_
_entity_poly.entity_id
_entity_poly.type
_entity_poly.pdbx_seq_one_letter_code
_entity_poly.pdbx_strand_id
1 'polypeptide(L)'
;MKRRNIIFILSCLLWCVQSCDVNSETGENEEQTEIETTNKENMSEIIEDKEIQNLLDGVNDAVNAGGDPNHPIEGLVSKGESNAMFSEFKKRLEEKGYHIEWDQDKYKLVKAE
;
A
#
# COMPACT_ATOMS: atom_id res chain seq x y z
N MET A 1 -46.28 34.27 17.88
CA MET A 1 -46.07 32.96 17.21
C MET A 1 -44.58 32.70 17.07
N LYS A 2 -44.20 31.42 17.15
CA LYS A 2 -42.91 30.78 16.83
C LYS A 2 -41.77 30.86 17.87
N ARG A 3 -41.74 29.76 18.64
CA ARG A 3 -40.61 29.12 19.32
C ARG A 3 -39.38 28.97 18.41
N ARG A 4 -38.18 28.89 19.01
CA ARG A 4 -36.98 28.13 18.55
C ARG A 4 -35.89 28.24 19.63
N ASN A 5 -35.68 27.24 20.49
CA ASN A 5 -34.77 26.07 20.37
C ASN A 5 -33.29 26.51 20.31
N ILE A 6 -32.56 26.57 21.44
CA ILE A 6 -31.68 25.52 22.05
C ILE A 6 -30.57 25.03 21.11
N ILE A 7 -29.30 25.15 21.53
CA ILE A 7 -28.32 24.05 21.75
C ILE A 7 -27.09 24.63 22.48
N PHE A 8 -26.83 24.10 23.68
CA PHE A 8 -25.59 24.27 24.44
C PHE A 8 -24.49 23.47 23.73
N ILE A 9 -23.37 24.09 23.35
CA ILE A 9 -22.21 23.33 22.87
C ILE A 9 -21.49 22.78 24.09
N LEU A 10 -21.62 21.46 24.21
CA LEU A 10 -21.08 20.58 25.22
C LEU A 10 -19.55 20.61 25.17
N SER A 11 -18.95 21.01 26.29
CA SER A 11 -17.59 20.67 26.68
C SER A 11 -17.41 19.15 26.73
N CYS A 12 -16.36 18.62 26.11
CA CYS A 12 -15.80 17.33 26.52
C CYS A 12 -14.28 17.33 26.35
N LEU A 13 -13.63 17.94 27.34
CA LEU A 13 -12.24 17.70 27.72
C LEU A 13 -12.17 16.42 28.56
N LEU A 14 -12.08 15.25 27.93
CA LEU A 14 -11.75 13.98 28.57
C LEU A 14 -11.14 13.07 27.48
N TRP A 15 -9.96 12.47 27.55
CA TRP A 15 -9.00 12.29 28.63
C TRP A 15 -7.65 11.94 27.98
N CYS A 16 -6.61 12.70 28.26
CA CYS A 16 -5.26 12.16 28.31
C CYS A 16 -5.15 11.38 29.62
N VAL A 17 -5.11 10.04 29.55
CA VAL A 17 -4.49 9.25 30.62
C VAL A 17 -3.51 8.27 29.99
N GLN A 18 -2.28 8.39 30.46
CA GLN A 18 -1.14 7.58 30.10
C GLN A 18 -1.24 6.18 30.72
N SER A 19 -0.51 5.27 30.07
CA SER A 19 0.38 4.26 30.68
C SER A 19 -0.12 2.84 30.94
N CYS A 20 0.65 1.94 30.32
CA CYS A 20 1.24 0.72 30.90
C CYS A 20 0.40 -0.57 30.98
N ASP A 21 0.75 -1.49 30.07
CA ASP A 21 1.16 -2.88 30.32
C ASP A 21 0.63 -3.62 31.56
N VAL A 22 -0.07 -4.74 31.35
CA VAL A 22 0.23 -6.06 31.95
C VAL A 22 -0.70 -7.17 31.42
N ASN A 23 -0.10 -8.32 31.09
CA ASN A 23 -0.68 -9.63 30.76
C ASN A 23 -1.82 -10.13 31.66
N SER A 24 -2.74 -10.92 31.08
CA SER A 24 -3.15 -12.30 31.52
C SER A 24 -4.66 -12.59 31.39
N GLU A 25 -4.98 -13.49 30.45
CA GLU A 25 -5.95 -14.60 30.49
C GLU A 25 -7.44 -14.41 30.88
N THR A 26 -8.32 -14.88 29.97
CA THR A 26 -9.42 -15.86 30.18
C THR A 26 -10.78 -15.43 29.59
N GLY A 27 -11.36 -16.29 28.73
CA GLY A 27 -12.81 -16.55 28.81
C GLY A 27 -13.69 -16.36 27.57
N GLU A 28 -13.51 -17.22 26.57
CA GLU A 28 -14.57 -18.02 25.89
C GLU A 28 -15.67 -17.42 24.98
N ASN A 29 -15.76 -18.10 23.83
CA ASN A 29 -16.89 -18.42 22.92
C ASN A 29 -17.26 -17.44 21.80
N GLU A 30 -16.85 -17.75 20.56
CA GLU A 30 -17.55 -18.62 19.55
C GLU A 30 -18.72 -17.85 18.95
N GLU A 31 -18.97 -17.74 17.65
CA GLU A 31 -18.73 -18.51 16.43
C GLU A 31 -19.21 -17.50 15.34
N GLN A 32 -18.68 -17.33 14.13
CA GLN A 32 -18.91 -18.21 12.98
C GLN A 32 -18.52 -17.42 11.72
N THR A 33 -17.83 -18.10 10.79
CA THR A 33 -18.02 -18.06 9.33
C THR A 33 -17.59 -16.74 8.64
N GLU A 34 -16.65 -16.71 7.71
CA GLU A 34 -16.61 -17.54 6.51
C GLU A 34 -15.24 -17.34 5.84
N ILE A 35 -14.55 -18.44 5.58
CA ILE A 35 -13.43 -18.48 4.63
C ILE A 35 -14.07 -18.33 3.26
N GLU A 36 -14.33 -17.09 2.85
CA GLU A 36 -14.83 -16.81 1.51
C GLU A 36 -13.67 -16.87 0.53
N THR A 37 -13.38 -18.12 0.16
CA THR A 37 -12.53 -18.49 -0.96
C THR A 37 -13.24 -18.03 -2.23
N THR A 38 -12.99 -16.80 -2.68
CA THR A 38 -13.27 -16.42 -4.06
C THR A 38 -11.94 -16.20 -4.78
N ASN A 39 -11.54 -17.25 -5.48
CA ASN A 39 -10.54 -17.26 -6.53
C ASN A 39 -10.65 -16.00 -7.41
N LYS A 40 -9.66 -15.11 -7.29
CA LYS A 40 -9.09 -14.45 -8.46
C LYS A 40 -7.73 -15.10 -8.71
N GLU A 41 -7.80 -16.20 -9.45
CA GLU A 41 -6.65 -16.80 -10.11
C GLU A 41 -5.93 -15.74 -10.95
N ASN A 42 -4.60 -15.90 -11.01
CA ASN A 42 -3.61 -15.12 -11.74
C ASN A 42 -3.25 -13.74 -11.17
N MET A 43 -2.14 -13.71 -10.42
CA MET A 43 -0.85 -13.18 -10.89
C MET A 43 0.00 -12.67 -9.72
N SER A 44 0.33 -13.58 -8.80
CA SER A 44 1.35 -13.34 -7.78
C SER A 44 1.83 -14.69 -7.26
N GLU A 45 2.52 -15.43 -8.13
CA GLU A 45 3.43 -16.47 -7.65
C GLU A 45 4.33 -15.79 -6.60
N ILE A 46 4.34 -16.30 -5.37
CA ILE A 46 5.04 -15.66 -4.25
C ILE A 46 6.54 -15.66 -4.60
N ILE A 47 7.05 -14.52 -5.08
CA ILE A 47 8.47 -14.37 -5.36
C ILE A 47 9.16 -14.18 -4.02
N GLU A 48 9.75 -15.27 -3.51
CA GLU A 48 10.47 -15.32 -2.23
C GLU A 48 11.82 -14.57 -2.24
N ASP A 49 12.25 -14.07 -3.40
CA ASP A 49 13.50 -13.33 -3.55
C ASP A 49 13.36 -11.89 -3.04
N LYS A 50 13.88 -11.65 -1.83
CA LYS A 50 13.93 -10.33 -1.19
C LYS A 50 14.61 -9.27 -2.06
N GLU A 51 15.60 -9.63 -2.87
CA GLU A 51 16.27 -8.69 -3.76
C GLU A 51 15.33 -8.21 -4.86
N ILE A 52 14.55 -9.12 -5.44
CA ILE A 52 13.55 -8.80 -6.46
C ILE A 52 12.45 -7.90 -5.90
N GLN A 53 11.97 -8.20 -4.69
CA GLN A 53 10.99 -7.34 -4.02
C GLN A 53 11.54 -5.92 -3.79
N ASN A 54 12.78 -5.79 -3.29
CA ASN A 54 13.41 -4.48 -3.11
C ASN A 54 13.53 -3.70 -4.43
N LEU A 55 13.81 -4.39 -5.54
CA LEU A 55 13.87 -3.76 -6.87
C LEU A 55 12.49 -3.30 -7.33
N LEU A 56 11.44 -4.10 -7.11
CA LEU A 56 10.06 -3.70 -7.42
C LEU A 56 9.61 -2.50 -6.57
N ASP A 57 9.94 -2.50 -5.28
CA ASP A 57 9.67 -1.38 -4.39
C ASP A 57 10.38 -0.12 -4.89
N GLY A 58 11.65 -0.24 -5.29
CA GLY A 58 12.40 0.87 -5.90
C GLY A 58 11.77 1.39 -7.20
N VAL A 59 11.24 0.51 -8.06
CA VAL A 59 10.47 0.92 -9.25
C VAL A 59 9.27 1.77 -8.85
N ASN A 60 8.48 1.31 -7.89
CA ASN A 60 7.26 2.00 -7.46
C ASN A 60 7.57 3.32 -6.73
N ASP A 61 8.62 3.38 -5.93
CA ASP A 61 9.10 4.61 -5.30
C ASP A 61 9.56 5.63 -6.34
N ALA A 62 10.27 5.19 -7.38
CA ALA A 62 10.69 6.06 -8.47
C ALA A 62 9.48 6.60 -9.24
N VAL A 63 8.45 5.78 -9.50
CA VAL A 63 7.19 6.22 -10.11
C VAL A 63 6.48 7.25 -9.23
N ASN A 64 6.38 6.99 -7.93
CA ASN A 64 5.81 7.90 -6.94
C ASN A 64 6.58 9.23 -6.79
N ALA A 65 7.82 9.28 -7.30
CA ALA A 65 8.63 10.49 -7.42
C ALA A 65 8.57 11.15 -8.83
N GLY A 66 7.74 10.62 -9.74
CA GLY A 66 7.54 11.13 -11.10
C GLY A 66 8.54 10.56 -12.09
N GLY A 67 9.14 9.41 -11.79
CA GLY A 67 10.16 8.77 -12.59
C GLY A 67 9.64 8.13 -13.88
N ASP A 68 8.37 7.75 -13.92
CA ASP A 68 7.79 7.16 -15.13
C ASP A 68 6.97 8.18 -15.94
N PRO A 69 7.43 8.59 -17.13
CA PRO A 69 6.68 9.49 -17.99
C PRO A 69 5.42 8.85 -18.61
N ASN A 70 5.30 7.52 -18.59
CA ASN A 70 4.13 6.82 -19.15
C ASN A 70 2.96 6.78 -18.17
N HIS A 71 3.24 6.81 -16.86
CA HIS A 71 2.25 6.85 -15.79
C HIS A 71 2.47 8.11 -14.92
N PRO A 72 2.22 9.32 -15.46
CA PRO A 72 2.43 10.56 -14.74
C PRO A 72 1.44 10.69 -13.58
N ILE A 73 1.94 11.08 -12.40
CA ILE A 73 1.11 11.36 -11.22
C ILE A 73 0.71 12.83 -11.24
N GLU A 74 -0.58 13.10 -11.04
CA GLU A 74 -1.12 14.45 -11.03
C GLU A 74 -0.42 15.32 -9.96
N GLY A 75 0.00 16.53 -10.36
CA GLY A 75 0.67 17.46 -9.46
C GLY A 75 2.15 17.15 -9.20
N LEU A 76 2.68 16.07 -9.78
CA LEU A 76 4.09 15.69 -9.63
C LEU A 76 4.87 15.99 -10.90
N VAL A 77 5.91 16.83 -10.79
CA VAL A 77 6.81 17.13 -11.90
C VAL A 77 7.90 16.08 -11.95
N SER A 78 8.01 15.40 -13.09
CA SER A 78 9.07 14.42 -13.33
C SER A 78 10.45 15.03 -13.11
N LYS A 79 11.24 14.42 -12.23
CA LYS A 79 12.66 14.73 -12.08
C LYS A 79 13.47 13.75 -12.92
N GLY A 80 14.45 14.25 -13.67
CA GLY A 80 15.33 13.39 -14.47
C GLY A 80 16.02 12.31 -13.63
N GLU A 81 16.29 12.59 -12.36
CA GLU A 81 16.84 11.65 -11.39
C GLU A 81 15.90 10.45 -11.12
N SER A 82 14.62 10.71 -10.83
CA SER A 82 13.63 9.64 -10.63
C SER A 82 13.42 8.81 -11.89
N ASN A 83 13.54 9.41 -13.08
CA ASN A 83 13.46 8.66 -14.34
C ASN A 83 14.66 7.75 -14.58
N ALA A 84 15.86 8.22 -14.21
CA ALA A 84 17.05 7.39 -14.24
C ALA A 84 16.94 6.21 -13.27
N MET A 85 16.47 6.45 -12.03
CA MET A 85 16.25 5.39 -11.04
C MET A 85 15.22 4.36 -11.52
N PHE A 86 14.07 4.81 -12.04
CA PHE A 86 13.05 3.94 -12.62
C PHE A 86 13.64 3.03 -13.71
N SER A 87 14.39 3.61 -14.65
CA SER A 87 15.01 2.88 -15.75
C SER A 87 16.05 1.88 -15.26
N GLU A 88 16.83 2.24 -14.25
CA GLU A 88 17.85 1.39 -13.65
C GLU A 88 17.22 0.18 -12.95
N PHE A 89 16.22 0.38 -12.08
CA PHE A 89 15.58 -0.72 -11.37
C PHE A 89 14.84 -1.67 -12.33
N LYS A 90 14.13 -1.10 -13.32
CA LYS A 90 13.50 -1.89 -14.37
C LYS A 90 14.51 -2.77 -15.11
N LYS A 91 15.64 -2.20 -15.52
CA LYS A 91 16.70 -2.95 -16.21
C LYS A 91 17.26 -4.08 -15.34
N ARG A 92 17.48 -3.83 -14.05
CA ARG A 92 17.97 -4.87 -13.11
C ARG A 92 16.97 -6.02 -12.93
N LEU A 93 15.67 -5.72 -12.93
CA LEU A 93 14.63 -6.77 -12.91
C LEU A 93 14.65 -7.59 -14.20
N GLU A 94 14.78 -6.95 -15.36
CA GLU A 94 14.89 -7.62 -16.67
C GLU A 94 16.15 -8.51 -16.75
N GLU A 95 17.29 -8.04 -16.25
CA GLU A 95 18.55 -8.82 -16.18
C GLU A 95 18.41 -10.07 -15.29
N LYS A 96 17.48 -10.05 -14.32
CA LYS A 96 17.16 -11.18 -13.45
C LYS A 96 16.04 -12.07 -14.00
N GLY A 97 15.53 -11.80 -15.20
CA GLY A 97 14.48 -12.58 -15.86
C GLY A 97 13.05 -12.24 -15.38
N TYR A 98 12.86 -11.06 -14.79
CA TYR A 98 11.54 -10.58 -14.39
C TYR A 98 11.08 -9.44 -15.29
N HIS A 99 9.78 -9.41 -15.56
CA HIS A 99 9.12 -8.28 -16.18
C HIS A 99 8.22 -7.57 -15.19
N ILE A 100 7.89 -6.31 -15.48
CA ILE A 100 6.96 -5.53 -14.68
C ILE A 100 5.78 -5.09 -15.54
N GLU A 101 4.59 -5.20 -14.97
CA GLU A 101 3.33 -4.79 -15.60
C GLU A 101 2.65 -3.73 -14.72
N TRP A 102 2.09 -2.71 -15.36
CA TRP A 102 1.34 -1.68 -14.65
C TRP A 102 -0.05 -2.20 -14.30
N ASP A 103 -0.37 -2.23 -13.00
CA ASP A 103 -1.68 -2.64 -12.51
C ASP A 103 -2.22 -1.61 -11.52
N GLN A 104 -3.37 -1.03 -11.85
CA GLN A 104 -4.06 0.04 -11.14
C GLN A 104 -3.18 1.30 -10.98
N ASP A 105 -2.37 1.34 -9.94
CA ASP A 105 -1.59 2.49 -9.49
C ASP A 105 -0.11 2.17 -9.25
N LYS A 106 0.32 0.94 -9.54
CA LYS A 106 1.70 0.49 -9.32
C LYS A 106 2.13 -0.60 -10.28
N TYR A 107 3.44 -0.82 -10.37
CA TYR A 107 4.00 -1.97 -11.05
C TYR A 107 3.90 -3.23 -10.19
N LYS A 108 3.65 -4.35 -10.86
CA LYS A 108 3.71 -5.71 -10.33
C LYS A 108 4.69 -6.56 -11.13
N LEU A 109 5.29 -7.56 -10.48
CA LEU A 109 6.17 -8.50 -11.14
C LEU A 109 5.38 -9.55 -11.92
N VAL A 110 5.86 -9.84 -13.12
CA VAL A 110 5.39 -10.93 -13.98
C VAL A 110 6.61 -11.78 -14.32
N LYS A 111 6.51 -13.09 -14.11
CA LYS A 111 7.59 -14.03 -14.43
C LYS A 111 7.71 -14.15 -15.95
N ALA A 112 8.92 -13.96 -16.49
CA ALA A 112 9.18 -14.27 -17.88
C ALA A 112 9.09 -15.80 -18.06
N GLU A 113 8.20 -16.27 -18.93
CA GLU A 113 8.09 -17.69 -19.30
C GLU A 113 9.30 -18.19 -20.09
#